data_AF-A0A7J8Z1S1-F1
#
_entry.id   AF-A0A7J8Z1S1-F1
#
_cell.length_a   1.000
_cell.length_b   1.000
_cell.length_c   1.000
_cell.angle_alpha   90.00
_cell.angle_beta   90.00
_cell.angle_gamma   90.00
#
_symmetry.space_group_name_H-M   'P 1'
#
loop_
_entity.id
_entity.type
_entity.pdbx_description
1 polymer ?
#
loop_
_entity_poly.entity_id
_entity_poly.type
_entity_poly.pdbx_seq_one_letter_code
_entity_poly.pdbx_strand_id
1 'polypeptide(L)'
;MHQGYPTEALVRFLKARDWNVQKAHKMLIDCLQWRIQNEIDNILAKPIIPTDLYRAVRDSQLVGLSGYSKEGLPVIAIGVGLSTYDKASVRTSYLIVFLNLALQPLESGLIFEPVNYYVQSHIQMNEYRDRVVLPTATEKYGRHISTCLKVLDMTGLKLSALNQIKILTTISTIDDLNYPEKTQTYYIVNAPYIFSACW
;
A
#
# COMPACT_ATOMS: atom_id res chain seq x y z
N MET A 1 -2.46 14.93 4.24
CA MET A 1 -3.65 14.15 3.79
C MET A 1 -4.37 14.80 2.62
N HIS A 2 -4.76 16.09 2.69
CA HIS A 2 -5.60 16.71 1.64
C HIS A 2 -4.83 17.47 0.55
N GLN A 3 -3.55 17.84 0.76
CA GLN A 3 -2.70 18.52 -0.24
C GLN A 3 -3.36 19.75 -0.88
N GLY A 4 -4.12 20.53 -0.09
CA GLY A 4 -4.88 21.69 -0.59
C GLY A 4 -6.28 21.39 -1.14
N TYR A 5 -6.71 20.12 -1.17
CA TYR A 5 -8.00 19.66 -1.69
C TYR A 5 -8.85 18.96 -0.60
N PRO A 6 -9.30 19.69 0.44
CA PRO A 6 -10.03 19.11 1.57
C PRO A 6 -11.38 18.52 1.16
N THR A 7 -12.11 19.20 0.26
CA THR A 7 -13.42 18.72 -0.23
C THR A 7 -13.28 17.38 -0.94
N GLU A 8 -12.34 17.27 -1.86
CA GLU A 8 -12.06 16.06 -2.62
C GLU A 8 -11.56 14.94 -1.72
N ALA A 9 -10.77 15.25 -0.69
CA ALA A 9 -10.35 14.28 0.30
C ALA A 9 -11.54 13.70 1.07
N LEU A 10 -12.48 14.53 1.54
CA LEU A 10 -13.68 14.10 2.26
C LEU A 10 -14.66 13.32 1.37
N VAL A 11 -14.84 13.74 0.11
CA VAL A 11 -15.72 13.06 -0.86
C VAL A 11 -15.33 11.60 -1.07
N ARG A 12 -14.05 11.24 -0.96
CA ARG A 12 -13.61 9.83 -1.08
C ARG A 12 -14.19 8.95 0.03
N PHE A 13 -14.21 9.43 1.26
CA PHE A 13 -14.79 8.69 2.38
C PHE A 13 -16.30 8.53 2.25
N LEU A 14 -16.97 9.55 1.70
CA LEU A 14 -18.39 9.47 1.37
C LEU A 14 -18.65 8.41 0.29
N LYS A 15 -17.92 8.47 -0.83
CA LYS A 15 -18.03 7.49 -1.91
C LYS A 15 -17.79 6.05 -1.44
N ALA A 16 -16.74 5.83 -0.65
CA ALA A 16 -16.39 4.52 -0.11
C ALA A 16 -17.44 3.94 0.86
N ARG A 17 -18.43 4.73 1.28
CA ARG A 17 -19.51 4.33 2.19
C ARG A 17 -20.89 4.67 1.63
N ASP A 18 -21.04 4.65 0.30
CA ASP A 18 -22.31 4.86 -0.41
C ASP A 18 -23.02 6.16 0.03
N TRP A 19 -22.25 7.23 0.23
CA TRP A 19 -22.70 8.54 0.70
C TRP A 19 -23.35 8.53 2.10
N ASN A 20 -23.20 7.45 2.87
CA ASN A 20 -23.65 7.39 4.25
C ASN A 20 -22.72 8.23 5.15
N VAL A 21 -23.22 9.38 5.61
CA VAL A 21 -22.46 10.35 6.41
C VAL A 21 -21.90 9.73 7.69
N GLN A 22 -22.69 8.95 8.44
CA GLN A 22 -22.25 8.38 9.72
C GLN A 22 -21.12 7.36 9.53
N LYS A 23 -21.26 6.48 8.53
CA LYS A 23 -20.23 5.48 8.19
C LYS A 23 -18.96 6.14 7.64
N ALA A 24 -19.11 7.14 6.78
CA ALA A 24 -17.98 7.90 6.21
C ALA A 24 -17.22 8.67 7.29
N HIS A 25 -17.94 9.35 8.19
CA HIS A 25 -17.34 10.03 9.34
C HIS A 25 -16.58 9.05 10.23
N LYS A 26 -17.19 7.92 10.58
CA LYS A 26 -16.50 6.87 11.36
C LYS A 26 -15.21 6.41 10.66
N MET A 27 -15.27 6.09 9.38
CA MET A 27 -14.11 5.66 8.60
C MET A 27 -12.99 6.71 8.57
N LEU A 28 -13.34 8.00 8.43
CA LEU A 28 -12.38 9.10 8.47
C LEU A 28 -11.70 9.20 9.83
N ILE A 29 -12.45 9.12 10.93
CA ILE A 29 -11.90 9.16 12.29
C ILE A 29 -10.99 7.97 12.54
N ASP A 30 -11.42 6.76 12.16
CA ASP A 30 -10.61 5.54 12.31
C ASP A 30 -9.30 5.66 11.51
N CYS A 31 -9.35 6.17 10.27
CA CYS A 31 -8.16 6.45 9.46
C CYS A 31 -7.23 7.47 10.12
N LEU A 32 -7.76 8.57 10.65
CA LEU A 32 -6.96 9.58 11.36
C LEU A 32 -6.27 9.00 12.60
N GLN A 33 -6.99 8.20 13.40
CA GLN A 33 -6.43 7.51 14.56
C GLN A 33 -5.34 6.53 14.16
N TRP A 34 -5.58 5.74 13.10
CA TRP A 34 -4.57 4.82 12.55
C TRP A 34 -3.30 5.58 12.13
N ARG A 35 -3.43 6.74 11.48
CA ARG A 35 -2.29 7.58 11.09
C ARG A 35 -1.46 8.03 12.28
N ILE A 36 -2.11 8.46 13.36
CA ILE A 36 -1.44 8.90 14.60
C ILE A 36 -0.73 7.70 15.25
N GLN A 37 -1.45 6.61 15.47
CA GLN A 37 -0.94 5.41 16.14
C GLN A 37 0.26 4.77 15.43
N ASN A 38 0.32 4.87 14.10
CA ASN A 38 1.37 4.25 13.29
C ASN A 38 2.40 5.28 12.77
N GLU A 39 2.30 6.53 13.23
CA GLU A 39 3.17 7.65 12.82
C GLU A 39 3.33 7.76 11.29
N ILE A 40 2.21 7.58 10.57
CA ILE A 40 2.17 7.50 9.11
C ILE A 40 2.68 8.79 8.48
N ASP A 41 2.50 9.92 9.15
CA ASP A 41 2.95 11.20 8.62
C ASP A 41 4.47 11.31 8.47
N ASN A 42 5.22 10.53 9.25
CA ASN A 42 6.68 10.45 9.20
C ASN A 42 7.20 9.22 8.45
N ILE A 43 6.33 8.38 7.87
CA ILE A 43 6.72 7.07 7.33
C ILE A 43 7.73 7.14 6.18
N LEU A 44 7.72 8.22 5.39
CA LEU A 44 8.66 8.43 4.30
C LEU A 44 10.09 8.73 4.80
N ALA A 45 10.23 9.24 6.03
CA ALA A 45 11.51 9.47 6.67
C ALA A 45 12.03 8.24 7.41
N LYS A 46 11.22 7.18 7.55
CA LYS A 46 11.57 5.94 8.26
C LYS A 46 12.08 4.88 7.29
N PRO A 47 13.41 4.72 7.08
CA PRO A 47 13.93 3.70 6.19
C PRO A 47 13.59 2.28 6.68
N ILE A 48 13.50 1.33 5.75
CA ILE A 48 13.51 -0.10 6.09
C ILE A 48 14.96 -0.50 6.38
N ILE A 49 15.23 -0.91 7.62
CA ILE A 49 16.56 -1.30 8.12
C ILE A 49 16.49 -2.76 8.61
N PRO A 50 17.52 -3.59 8.36
CA PRO A 50 18.74 -3.30 7.58
C PRO A 50 18.51 -3.17 6.06
N THR A 51 19.45 -2.54 5.35
CA THR A 51 19.37 -2.29 3.89
C THR A 51 19.15 -3.55 3.07
N ASP A 52 19.66 -4.70 3.51
CA ASP A 52 19.43 -5.98 2.82
C ASP A 52 17.95 -6.40 2.83
N LEU A 53 17.20 -6.06 3.90
CA LEU A 53 15.75 -6.27 3.91
C LEU A 53 15.04 -5.34 2.94
N TYR A 54 15.48 -4.08 2.84
CA TYR A 54 14.93 -3.16 1.85
C TYR A 54 15.13 -3.69 0.42
N ARG A 55 16.33 -4.20 0.10
CA ARG A 55 16.61 -4.83 -1.20
C ARG A 55 15.75 -6.06 -1.41
N ALA A 56 15.65 -6.94 -0.40
CA ALA A 56 14.81 -8.12 -0.46
C ALA A 56 13.34 -7.77 -0.76
N VAL A 57 12.78 -6.73 -0.12
CA VAL A 57 11.44 -6.22 -0.43
C VAL A 57 11.35 -5.71 -1.87
N ARG A 58 12.30 -4.89 -2.32
CA ARG A 58 12.28 -4.33 -3.68
C ARG A 58 12.41 -5.38 -4.78
N ASP A 59 13.20 -6.42 -4.54
CA ASP A 59 13.46 -7.50 -5.49
C ASP A 59 12.33 -8.55 -5.54
N SER A 60 11.35 -8.46 -4.64
CA SER A 60 10.27 -9.46 -4.55
C SER A 60 8.87 -8.86 -4.55
N GLN A 61 8.67 -7.63 -4.07
CA GLN A 61 7.43 -6.88 -4.22
C GLN A 61 7.54 -6.02 -5.49
N LEU A 62 7.20 -6.61 -6.64
CA LEU A 62 7.38 -5.99 -7.94
C LEU A 62 6.29 -4.94 -8.19
N VAL A 63 6.54 -3.71 -7.76
CA VAL A 63 5.64 -2.57 -7.95
C VAL A 63 6.45 -1.34 -8.37
N GLY A 64 6.00 -0.65 -9.43
CA GLY A 64 6.68 0.54 -9.94
C GLY A 64 5.77 1.53 -10.64
N LEU A 65 6.14 2.81 -10.59
CA LEU A 65 5.53 3.86 -11.40
C LEU A 65 6.09 3.79 -12.82
N SER A 66 5.22 3.54 -13.80
CA SER A 66 5.58 3.30 -15.21
C SER A 66 5.27 4.48 -16.14
N GLY A 67 4.94 5.65 -15.57
CA GLY A 67 4.60 6.87 -16.31
C GLY A 67 3.18 7.34 -16.05
N TYR A 68 2.57 7.95 -17.06
CA TYR A 68 1.25 8.58 -16.98
C TYR A 68 0.37 8.14 -18.17
N SER A 69 -0.93 8.01 -17.95
CA SER A 69 -1.93 7.79 -19.00
C SER A 69 -2.06 9.01 -19.91
N LYS A 70 -2.83 8.89 -21.00
CA LYS A 70 -3.15 10.02 -21.88
C LYS A 70 -3.88 11.16 -21.14
N GLU A 71 -4.66 10.80 -20.13
CA GLU A 71 -5.38 11.72 -19.26
C GLU A 71 -4.47 12.31 -18.17
N GLY A 72 -3.24 11.83 -18.01
CA GLY A 72 -2.29 12.28 -16.99
C GLY A 72 -2.37 11.50 -15.67
N LEU A 73 -3.10 10.39 -15.62
CA LEU A 73 -3.17 9.55 -14.41
C LEU A 73 -1.87 8.76 -14.24
N PRO A 74 -1.23 8.77 -13.06
CA PRO A 74 -0.07 7.91 -12.81
C PRO A 74 -0.41 6.44 -13.05
N VAL A 75 0.47 5.72 -13.76
CA VAL A 75 0.31 4.29 -14.05
C VAL A 75 1.24 3.49 -13.14
N ILE A 76 0.66 2.71 -12.23
CA ILE A 76 1.38 1.83 -11.32
C ILE A 76 1.30 0.41 -11.87
N ALA A 77 2.44 -0.15 -12.25
CA ALA A 77 2.55 -1.54 -12.69
C ALA A 77 2.89 -2.44 -11.49
N ILE A 78 2.19 -3.58 -11.41
CA ILE A 78 2.31 -4.57 -10.33
C ILE A 78 2.53 -5.93 -10.99
N GLY A 79 3.70 -6.52 -10.80
CA GLY A 79 4.01 -7.88 -11.25
C GLY A 79 3.44 -8.90 -10.27
N VAL A 80 2.12 -9.10 -10.27
CA VAL A 80 1.41 -9.96 -9.30
C VAL A 80 1.93 -11.39 -9.34
N GLY A 81 2.08 -11.98 -10.53
CA GLY A 81 2.44 -13.40 -10.65
C GLY A 81 3.89 -13.71 -10.28
N LEU A 82 4.80 -12.75 -10.46
CA LEU A 82 6.21 -12.87 -10.13
C LEU A 82 6.58 -12.31 -8.76
N SER A 83 5.67 -11.57 -8.10
CA SER A 83 5.94 -11.04 -6.77
C SER A 83 5.97 -12.18 -5.74
N THR A 84 6.91 -12.10 -4.81
CA THR A 84 6.99 -13.00 -3.66
C THR A 84 7.17 -12.22 -2.36
N TYR A 85 6.60 -12.73 -1.27
CA TYR A 85 6.59 -12.05 0.04
C TYR A 85 7.37 -12.82 1.12
N ASP A 86 8.33 -13.63 0.69
CA ASP A 86 9.11 -14.54 1.53
C ASP A 86 10.51 -14.01 1.83
N LYS A 87 11.10 -13.20 0.96
CA LYS A 87 12.51 -12.78 1.08
C LYS A 87 12.82 -11.83 2.24
N ALA A 88 11.90 -10.93 2.58
CA ALA A 88 12.01 -10.03 3.74
C ALA A 88 11.18 -10.49 4.95
N SER A 89 10.63 -11.70 4.91
CA SER A 89 9.99 -12.31 6.08
C SER A 89 11.10 -12.88 6.97
N VAL A 90 11.43 -12.20 8.07
CA VAL A 90 12.38 -12.72 9.07
C VAL A 90 11.91 -14.12 9.48
N ARG A 91 12.73 -15.11 9.17
CA ARG A 91 12.65 -16.43 9.77
C ARG A 91 12.93 -16.19 11.25
N THR A 92 11.91 -16.23 12.10
CA THR A 92 12.00 -15.95 13.54
C THR A 92 13.09 -16.84 14.15
N SER A 93 14.32 -16.33 14.16
CA SER A 93 15.44 -16.95 14.82
C SER A 93 15.30 -16.47 16.26
N TYR A 94 15.11 -17.40 17.20
CA TYR A 94 14.87 -17.11 18.62
C TYR A 94 15.77 -16.00 19.21
N LEU A 95 16.95 -15.78 18.63
CA LEU A 95 17.90 -14.73 18.97
C LEU A 95 17.36 -13.28 18.82
N ILE A 96 16.54 -12.98 17.80
CA ILE A 96 16.00 -11.62 17.59
C ILE A 96 14.92 -11.28 18.62
N VAL A 97 14.12 -12.28 19.01
CA VAL A 97 13.08 -12.12 20.04
C VAL A 97 13.72 -11.83 21.40
N PHE A 98 14.80 -12.51 21.74
CA PHE A 98 15.54 -12.28 22.99
C PHE A 98 16.22 -10.90 23.04
N LEU A 99 16.76 -10.41 21.93
CA LEU A 99 17.37 -9.07 21.88
C LEU A 99 16.33 -7.94 21.95
N ASN A 100 15.18 -8.09 21.29
CA ASN A 100 14.10 -7.10 21.35
C ASN A 100 13.44 -7.04 22.73
N LEU A 101 13.33 -8.17 23.45
CA LEU A 101 12.82 -8.20 24.82
C LEU A 101 13.77 -7.56 25.85
N ALA A 102 15.08 -7.54 25.57
CA ALA A 102 16.09 -7.02 26.49
C ALA A 102 16.29 -5.50 26.40
N LEU A 103 15.76 -4.81 25.38
CA LEU A 103 16.13 -3.43 25.06
C LEU A 103 15.00 -2.39 25.03
N GLN A 104 13.74 -2.69 25.39
CA GLN A 104 12.71 -1.64 25.42
C GLN A 104 11.74 -1.72 26.60
N PRO A 105 11.59 -0.62 27.38
CA PRO A 105 10.39 -0.39 28.18
C PRO A 105 9.21 -0.07 27.25
N LEU A 106 8.07 -0.62 27.63
CA LEU A 106 6.71 -0.43 27.14
C LEU A 106 6.41 0.98 26.59
N GLU A 107 6.51 1.17 25.27
CA GLU A 107 5.72 2.17 24.55
C GLU A 107 4.92 1.51 23.41
N SER A 108 3.70 2.02 23.30
CA SER A 108 2.52 1.51 22.62
C SER A 108 2.61 1.46 21.09
N GLY A 109 2.05 0.40 20.51
CA GLY A 109 1.53 0.41 19.14
C GLY A 109 2.43 -0.26 18.10
N LEU A 110 2.06 -1.50 17.74
CA LEU A 110 2.74 -2.40 16.80
C LEU A 110 4.14 -2.85 17.22
N ILE A 111 4.18 -4.05 17.80
CA ILE A 111 5.32 -4.94 17.60
C ILE A 111 5.36 -5.23 16.08
N PHE A 112 6.31 -4.63 15.37
CA PHE A 112 6.58 -4.92 13.97
C PHE A 112 7.09 -6.35 13.87
N GLU A 113 6.17 -7.31 13.79
CA GLU A 113 6.50 -8.65 13.33
C GLU A 113 7.09 -8.54 11.91
N PRO A 114 7.99 -9.46 11.51
CA PRO A 114 8.71 -9.47 10.24
C PRO A 114 7.88 -9.30 8.96
N VAL A 115 6.60 -9.66 9.04
CA VAL A 115 5.58 -9.49 8.00
C VAL A 115 5.35 -8.00 7.67
N ASN A 116 5.83 -7.08 8.50
CA ASN A 116 5.57 -5.66 8.39
C ASN A 116 6.42 -4.94 7.32
N TYR A 117 7.59 -5.42 6.91
CA TYR A 117 8.40 -4.65 5.95
C TYR A 117 7.74 -4.47 4.57
N TYR A 118 7.00 -5.48 4.09
CA TYR A 118 6.21 -5.35 2.87
C TYR A 118 5.02 -4.41 3.04
N VAL A 119 4.39 -4.44 4.22
CA VAL A 119 3.28 -3.52 4.57
C VAL A 119 3.79 -2.09 4.66
N GLN A 120 4.89 -1.86 5.37
CA GLN A 120 5.59 -0.58 5.48
C GLN A 120 5.99 -0.07 4.09
N SER A 121 6.61 -0.90 3.25
CA SER A 121 6.96 -0.56 1.87
C SER A 121 5.73 -0.12 1.08
N HIS A 122 4.62 -0.87 1.17
CA HIS A 122 3.37 -0.52 0.51
C HIS A 122 2.80 0.83 0.99
N ILE A 123 2.79 1.06 2.31
CA ILE A 123 2.36 2.33 2.91
C ILE A 123 3.26 3.48 2.43
N GLN A 124 4.58 3.30 2.41
CA GLN A 124 5.52 4.30 1.90
C GLN A 124 5.24 4.62 0.43
N MET A 125 4.94 3.61 -0.39
CA MET A 125 4.57 3.82 -1.78
C MET A 125 3.25 4.59 -1.92
N ASN A 126 2.24 4.30 -1.11
CA ASN A 126 0.99 5.05 -1.07
C ASN A 126 1.19 6.51 -0.62
N GLU A 127 1.97 6.75 0.43
CA GLU A 127 2.25 8.11 0.90
C GLU A 127 3.11 8.89 -0.11
N TYR A 128 4.07 8.24 -0.78
CA TYR A 128 4.84 8.86 -1.86
C TYR A 128 3.96 9.20 -3.06
N ARG A 129 3.05 8.29 -3.46
CA ARG A 129 2.03 8.56 -4.48
C ARG A 129 1.23 9.81 -4.12
N ASP A 130 0.76 9.88 -2.89
CA ASP A 130 -0.16 10.93 -2.46
C ASP A 130 0.51 12.28 -2.20
N ARG A 131 1.76 12.29 -1.73
CA ARG A 131 2.49 13.52 -1.37
C ARG A 131 3.36 14.07 -2.49
N VAL A 132 3.78 13.21 -3.43
CA VAL A 132 4.73 13.59 -4.48
C VAL A 132 4.11 13.36 -5.85
N VAL A 133 3.73 12.13 -6.19
CA VAL A 133 3.33 11.78 -7.56
C VAL A 133 2.05 12.49 -8.00
N LEU A 134 1.01 12.51 -7.16
CA LEU A 134 -0.28 13.13 -7.48
C LEU A 134 -0.21 14.67 -7.53
N PRO A 135 0.46 15.37 -6.60
CA PRO A 135 0.71 16.80 -6.73
C PRO A 135 1.50 17.17 -7.99
N THR A 136 2.60 16.45 -8.28
CA THR A 136 3.39 16.69 -9.51
C THR A 136 2.57 16.44 -10.77
N ALA A 137 1.70 15.42 -10.78
CA ALA A 137 0.78 15.20 -11.88
C ALA A 137 -0.21 16.37 -12.02
N THR A 138 -0.80 16.81 -10.90
CA THR A 138 -1.76 17.92 -10.87
C THR A 138 -1.17 19.20 -11.47
N GLU A 139 0.05 19.54 -11.06
CA GLU A 139 0.79 20.68 -11.61
C GLU A 139 1.08 20.50 -13.10
N LYS A 140 1.68 19.37 -13.48
CA LYS A 140 2.09 19.07 -14.85
C LYS A 140 0.93 19.13 -15.86
N TYR A 141 -0.25 18.67 -15.47
CA TYR A 141 -1.42 18.56 -16.35
C TYR A 141 -2.45 19.69 -16.13
N GLY A 142 -2.18 20.65 -15.24
CA GLY A 142 -3.02 21.83 -15.02
C GLY A 142 -4.43 21.54 -14.49
N ARG A 143 -4.64 20.37 -13.87
CA ARG A 143 -5.95 19.95 -13.34
C ARG A 143 -5.76 19.04 -12.14
N HIS A 144 -6.72 19.01 -11.22
CA HIS A 144 -6.63 18.13 -10.06
C HIS A 144 -6.58 16.65 -10.47
N ILE A 145 -5.47 15.98 -10.14
CA ILE A 145 -5.26 14.54 -10.34
C ILE A 145 -5.11 13.90 -8.98
N SER A 146 -6.01 12.95 -8.72
CA SER A 146 -6.27 12.47 -7.38
C SER A 146 -6.33 10.93 -7.31
N THR A 147 -6.31 10.28 -8.46
CA THR A 147 -6.39 8.83 -8.66
C THR A 147 -5.23 8.33 -9.53
N CYS A 148 -5.02 7.02 -9.54
CA CYS A 148 -4.05 6.34 -10.39
C CYS A 148 -4.71 5.19 -11.17
N LEU A 149 -4.01 4.69 -12.19
CA LEU A 149 -4.31 3.42 -12.85
C LEU A 149 -3.37 2.35 -12.30
N LYS A 150 -3.90 1.14 -12.08
CA LYS A 150 -3.10 -0.01 -11.69
C LYS A 150 -3.13 -1.06 -12.80
N VAL A 151 -1.95 -1.49 -13.26
CA VAL A 151 -1.80 -2.61 -14.20
C VAL A 151 -1.28 -3.80 -13.43
N LEU A 152 -2.05 -4.88 -13.39
CA LEU A 152 -1.72 -6.12 -12.69
C LEU A 152 -1.28 -7.14 -13.73
N ASP A 153 0.02 -7.36 -13.79
CA ASP A 153 0.60 -8.38 -14.63
C ASP A 153 0.61 -9.72 -13.89
N MET A 154 -0.19 -10.64 -14.40
CA MET A 154 -0.39 -11.97 -13.83
C MET A 154 0.60 -13.00 -14.38
N THR A 155 1.57 -12.58 -15.20
CA THR A 155 2.63 -13.45 -15.73
C THR A 155 3.31 -14.21 -14.59
N GLY A 156 3.41 -15.52 -14.74
CA GLY A 156 4.06 -16.39 -13.75
C GLY A 156 3.22 -16.70 -12.51
N LEU A 157 1.96 -16.25 -12.44
CA LEU A 157 1.08 -16.55 -11.31
C LEU A 157 0.86 -18.07 -11.18
N LYS A 158 1.13 -18.60 -9.99
CA LYS A 158 1.00 -20.01 -9.63
C LYS A 158 0.06 -20.16 -8.45
N LEU A 159 -0.51 -21.35 -8.26
CA LEU A 159 -1.31 -21.67 -7.07
C LEU A 159 -0.56 -21.49 -5.75
N SER A 160 0.77 -21.60 -5.76
CA SER A 160 1.61 -21.30 -4.58
C SER A 160 1.50 -19.86 -4.09
N ALA A 161 0.98 -18.92 -4.90
CA ALA A 161 0.67 -17.57 -4.46
C ALA A 161 -0.39 -17.53 -3.34
N LEU A 162 -1.22 -18.57 -3.19
CA LEU A 162 -2.15 -18.71 -2.06
C LEU A 162 -1.41 -18.72 -0.70
N ASN A 163 -0.14 -19.14 -0.66
CA ASN A 163 0.68 -19.08 0.55
C ASN A 163 0.94 -17.64 1.02
N GLN A 164 0.75 -16.65 0.13
CA GLN A 164 0.95 -15.23 0.39
C GLN A 164 -0.38 -14.48 0.59
N ILE A 165 -1.50 -15.20 0.69
CA ILE A 165 -2.83 -14.58 0.80
C ILE A 165 -2.93 -13.66 2.03
N LYS A 166 -2.30 -14.03 3.15
CA LYS A 166 -2.37 -13.24 4.39
C LYS A 166 -1.84 -11.82 4.21
N ILE A 167 -0.64 -11.67 3.62
CA ILE A 167 -0.03 -10.36 3.40
C ILE A 167 -0.80 -9.55 2.37
N LEU A 168 -1.30 -10.19 1.31
CA LEU A 168 -2.13 -9.54 0.29
C LEU A 168 -3.44 -9.02 0.91
N THR A 169 -4.10 -9.81 1.75
CA THR A 169 -5.31 -9.40 2.48
C THR A 169 -5.03 -8.25 3.44
N THR A 170 -3.88 -8.25 4.13
CA THR A 170 -3.48 -7.12 4.99
C THR A 170 -3.26 -5.85 4.18
N ILE A 171 -2.55 -5.93 3.06
CA ILE A 171 -2.33 -4.80 2.14
C ILE A 171 -3.68 -4.26 1.61
N SER A 172 -4.58 -5.13 1.15
CA SER A 172 -5.91 -4.74 0.67
C SER A 172 -6.71 -4.05 1.76
N THR A 173 -6.75 -4.62 2.96
CA THR A 173 -7.46 -4.04 4.11
C THR A 173 -6.95 -2.63 4.44
N ILE A 174 -5.63 -2.42 4.40
CA ILE A 174 -5.04 -1.10 4.64
C ILE A 174 -5.45 -0.10 3.56
N ASP A 175 -5.41 -0.51 2.29
CA ASP A 175 -5.85 0.31 1.15
C ASP A 175 -7.33 0.71 1.29
N ASP A 176 -8.21 -0.25 1.58
CA ASP A 176 -9.66 -0.05 1.65
C ASP A 176 -10.09 0.80 2.84
N LEU A 177 -9.38 0.71 3.98
CA LEU A 177 -9.70 1.45 5.18
C LEU A 177 -9.09 2.86 5.20
N ASN A 178 -7.88 3.02 4.66
CA ASN A 178 -7.09 4.25 4.87
C ASN A 178 -6.82 5.05 3.59
N TYR A 179 -6.97 4.43 2.41
CA TYR A 179 -6.72 5.04 1.12
C TYR A 179 -7.92 4.93 0.15
N PRO A 180 -9.15 5.30 0.59
CA PRO A 180 -10.35 5.12 -0.21
C PRO A 180 -10.28 5.88 -1.54
N GLU A 181 -10.84 5.28 -2.59
CA GLU A 181 -11.04 5.92 -3.90
C GLU A 181 -9.74 6.51 -4.50
N LYS A 182 -8.60 5.80 -4.34
CA LYS A 182 -7.29 6.22 -4.88
C LYS A 182 -6.95 5.59 -6.23
N THR A 183 -7.69 4.56 -6.64
CA THR A 183 -7.51 3.89 -7.93
C THR A 183 -8.74 4.11 -8.79
N GLN A 184 -8.55 4.55 -10.03
CA GLN A 184 -9.64 4.74 -10.97
C GLN A 184 -9.99 3.45 -11.69
N THR A 185 -8.98 2.68 -12.11
CA THR A 185 -9.21 1.42 -12.82
C THR A 185 -8.04 0.47 -12.60
N TYR A 186 -8.38 -0.81 -12.49
CA TYR A 186 -7.45 -1.94 -12.47
C TYR A 186 -7.48 -2.61 -13.85
N TYR A 187 -6.33 -2.72 -14.52
CA TYR A 187 -6.17 -3.47 -15.76
C TYR A 187 -5.43 -4.76 -15.45
N ILE A 188 -6.08 -5.90 -15.65
CA ILE A 188 -5.45 -7.21 -15.47
C ILE A 188 -4.94 -7.68 -16.82
N VAL A 189 -3.66 -8.04 -16.88
CA VAL A 189 -3.01 -8.52 -18.10
C VAL A 189 -2.34 -9.88 -17.84
N ASN A 190 -2.20 -10.69 -18.90
CA ASN A 190 -1.55 -12.01 -18.84
C ASN A 190 -2.15 -12.97 -17.79
N ALA A 191 -3.46 -12.85 -17.52
CA ALA A 191 -4.15 -13.72 -16.58
C ALA A 191 -4.08 -15.18 -17.04
N PRO A 192 -3.57 -16.11 -16.20
CA PRO A 192 -3.60 -17.53 -16.54
C PRO A 192 -5.04 -18.04 -16.53
N TYR A 193 -5.30 -19.12 -17.26
CA TYR A 193 -6.65 -19.70 -17.35
C TYR A 193 -7.28 -19.98 -15.97
N ILE A 194 -6.47 -20.43 -15.01
CA ILE A 194 -6.93 -20.69 -13.63
C ILE A 194 -7.46 -19.45 -12.91
N PHE A 195 -6.94 -18.26 -13.23
CA PHE A 195 -7.44 -17.01 -12.67
C PHE A 195 -8.84 -16.70 -13.21
N SER A 196 -9.06 -16.89 -14.51
CA SER A 196 -10.36 -16.64 -15.15
C SER A 196 -11.47 -17.58 -14.67
N ALA A 197 -11.12 -18.75 -14.13
CA ALA A 197 -12.09 -19.71 -13.59
C ALA A 197 -12.54 -19.37 -12.16
N CYS A 198 -11.80 -18.51 -11.43
CA CYS A 198 -12.06 -18.19 -10.02
C CYS A 198 -12.51 -16.73 -9.78
N TRP A 199 -12.46 -15.88 -10.81
CA TRP A 199 -12.81 -14.46 -10.77
C TRP A 199 -14.24 -14.22 -11.24
#